data_AF-A0A946AVP1-F1
#
_entry.id   AF-A0A946AVP1-F1
#
_cell.length_a   1.000
_cell.length_b   1.000
_cell.length_c   1.000
_cell.angle_alpha   90.00
_cell.angle_beta   90.00
_cell.angle_gamma   90.00
#
_symmetry.space_group_name_H-M   'P 1'
#
loop_
_entity.id
_entity.type
_entity.pdbx_description
1 polymer ?
#
loop_
_entity_poly.entity_id
_entity_poly.type
_entity_poly.pdbx_seq_one_letter_code
_entity_poly.pdbx_strand_id
1 'polypeptide(L)'
;MMLKNLMTIIIFSSTIAINPLFAEEPLELLSKEGSHSVGHDQNLLGIDAYKKQKFDQALKHFQTASVVDRKKGEIFYNIGLTFHKMEKHLESAKHLQWALKLSPNNKKISESQLILQHHCDNNTKIPCNLTKPEKHKLNLSDVVPPEPHISQSNSGGGGGY
;
A
#
# COMPACT_ATOMS: atom_id res chain seq x y z
N MET A 1 41.35 -18.23 -46.91
CA MET A 1 40.55 -17.31 -47.73
C MET A 1 39.09 -17.55 -47.37
N MET A 2 38.62 -16.98 -46.27
CA MET A 2 37.90 -15.69 -46.18
C MET A 2 36.41 -15.80 -46.52
N LEU A 3 35.60 -15.53 -45.48
CA LEU A 3 34.22 -15.01 -45.49
C LEU A 3 33.09 -15.87 -46.07
N LYS A 4 32.15 -16.24 -45.17
CA LYS A 4 30.84 -15.56 -45.15
C LYS A 4 30.18 -15.72 -43.78
N ASN A 5 30.11 -14.59 -43.09
CA ASN A 5 29.23 -14.32 -41.97
C ASN A 5 27.78 -14.73 -42.32
N LEU A 6 27.15 -15.53 -41.46
CA LEU A 6 25.75 -15.30 -41.09
C LEU A 6 25.44 -15.97 -39.75
N MET A 7 26.22 -15.65 -38.71
CA MET A 7 25.74 -15.78 -37.34
C MET A 7 24.78 -14.62 -37.13
N THR A 8 23.49 -14.90 -37.29
CA THR A 8 22.41 -14.00 -36.89
C THR A 8 22.63 -13.68 -35.42
N ILE A 9 23.24 -12.52 -35.15
CA ILE A 9 23.25 -11.93 -33.82
C ILE A 9 21.80 -11.55 -33.58
N ILE A 10 21.05 -12.47 -32.97
CA ILE A 10 19.82 -12.13 -32.28
C ILE A 10 20.31 -11.27 -31.12
N ILE A 11 20.40 -9.97 -31.38
CA ILE A 11 20.36 -8.97 -30.32
C ILE A 11 19.00 -9.20 -29.70
N PHE A 12 18.97 -10.05 -28.68
CA PHE A 12 17.86 -10.09 -27.75
C PHE A 12 17.94 -8.73 -27.07
N SER A 13 17.33 -7.74 -27.72
CA SER A 13 16.90 -6.51 -27.09
C SER A 13 15.82 -6.93 -26.12
N SER A 14 16.24 -7.56 -25.02
CA SER A 14 15.49 -7.59 -23.80
C SER A 14 15.47 -6.14 -23.33
N THR A 15 14.56 -5.38 -23.93
CA THR A 15 13.84 -4.39 -23.15
C THR A 15 13.40 -5.15 -21.91
N ILE A 16 14.09 -4.89 -20.80
CA ILE A 16 13.64 -5.36 -19.49
C ILE A 16 12.34 -4.61 -19.30
N ALA A 17 11.24 -5.22 -19.74
CA ALA A 17 9.94 -4.90 -19.21
C ALA A 17 10.10 -5.14 -17.71
N ILE A 18 10.22 -4.06 -16.95
CA ILE A 18 10.26 -4.10 -15.50
C ILE A 18 8.88 -4.63 -15.14
N ASN A 19 8.75 -5.95 -15.04
CA ASN A 19 7.50 -6.58 -14.66
C ASN A 19 7.15 -5.99 -13.29
N PRO A 20 5.92 -5.47 -13.08
CA PRO A 20 5.47 -4.96 -11.78
C PRO A 20 5.28 -6.09 -10.74
N LEU A 21 5.97 -7.23 -10.92
CA LEU A 21 5.78 -8.52 -10.25
C LEU A 21 5.99 -8.46 -8.73
N PHE A 22 6.46 -7.32 -8.19
CA PHE A 22 6.74 -7.12 -6.78
C PHE A 22 6.17 -5.82 -6.20
N ALA A 23 5.13 -5.24 -6.81
CA ALA A 23 4.39 -4.18 -6.14
C ALA A 23 3.58 -4.79 -4.99
N GLU A 24 4.05 -4.59 -3.75
CA GLU A 24 3.29 -5.03 -2.57
C GLU A 24 2.02 -4.18 -2.41
N GLU A 25 0.95 -4.84 -1.96
CA GLU A 25 -0.39 -4.28 -1.82
C GLU A 25 -0.81 -4.18 -0.34
N PRO A 26 -1.78 -3.29 -0.02
CA PRO A 26 -2.29 -3.18 1.34
C PRO A 26 -2.83 -4.51 1.88
N LEU A 27 -2.62 -4.72 3.18
CA LEU A 27 -3.01 -5.90 3.92
C LEU A 27 -4.39 -5.74 4.56
N GLU A 28 -5.25 -6.72 4.34
CA GLU A 28 -6.53 -6.84 5.03
C GLU A 28 -6.35 -7.36 6.46
N LEU A 29 -7.23 -6.94 7.36
CA LEU A 29 -7.30 -7.47 8.72
C LEU A 29 -8.20 -8.70 8.74
N LEU A 30 -7.73 -9.79 9.34
CA LEU A 30 -8.58 -10.96 9.57
C LEU A 30 -9.74 -10.59 10.51
N SER A 31 -10.98 -10.79 10.07
CA SER A 31 -12.20 -10.66 10.89
C SER A 31 -13.10 -11.88 10.67
N LYS A 32 -13.93 -12.21 11.66
CA LYS A 32 -15.00 -13.18 11.49
C LYS A 32 -16.14 -12.50 10.73
N GLU A 33 -16.72 -13.18 9.76
CA GLU A 33 -17.84 -12.66 8.97
C GLU A 33 -18.97 -12.14 9.88
N GLY A 34 -19.43 -10.91 9.60
CA GLY A 34 -20.41 -10.20 10.43
C GLY A 34 -19.87 -9.56 11.72
N SER A 35 -18.56 -9.61 11.98
CA SER A 35 -17.92 -9.05 13.18
C SER A 35 -16.69 -8.21 12.82
N HIS A 36 -16.89 -7.09 12.13
CA HIS A 36 -15.84 -6.11 11.86
C HIS A 36 -15.89 -4.93 12.85
N SER A 37 -14.71 -4.50 13.31
CA SER A 37 -14.55 -3.27 14.10
C SER A 37 -14.55 -2.05 13.18
N VAL A 38 -14.80 -0.87 13.75
CA VAL A 38 -14.57 0.41 13.04
C VAL A 38 -13.15 0.48 12.44
N GLY A 39 -12.15 -0.10 13.11
CA GLY A 39 -10.78 -0.15 12.58
C GLY A 39 -10.63 -1.06 11.36
N HIS A 40 -11.34 -2.20 11.32
CA HIS A 40 -11.41 -3.06 10.14
C HIS A 40 -12.07 -2.35 8.95
N ASP A 41 -13.20 -1.68 9.16
CA ASP A 41 -13.92 -0.98 8.10
C ASP A 41 -13.08 0.17 7.53
N GLN A 42 -12.46 0.95 8.41
CA GLN A 42 -11.53 2.01 7.99
C GLN A 42 -10.32 1.44 7.26
N ASN A 43 -9.81 0.27 7.64
CA ASN A 43 -8.77 -0.38 6.87
C ASN A 43 -9.27 -0.75 5.45
N LEU A 44 -10.44 -1.37 5.31
CA LEU A 44 -11.01 -1.70 3.99
C LEU A 44 -11.22 -0.47 3.10
N LEU A 45 -11.75 0.63 3.65
CA LEU A 45 -11.89 1.90 2.93
C LEU A 45 -10.52 2.45 2.49
N GLY A 46 -9.50 2.34 3.34
CA GLY A 46 -8.13 2.71 3.00
C GLY A 46 -7.56 1.87 1.85
N ILE A 47 -7.85 0.57 1.82
CA ILE A 47 -7.44 -0.32 0.72
C ILE A 47 -8.11 0.08 -0.60
N ASP A 48 -9.41 0.37 -0.58
CA ASP A 48 -10.13 0.83 -1.78
C ASP A 48 -9.56 2.16 -2.29
N ALA A 49 -9.37 3.13 -1.41
CA ALA A 49 -8.76 4.42 -1.77
C ALA A 49 -7.34 4.26 -2.33
N TYR A 50 -6.54 3.36 -1.74
CA TYR A 50 -5.18 3.07 -2.22
C TYR A 50 -5.20 2.46 -3.63
N LYS A 51 -6.09 1.49 -3.89
CA LYS A 51 -6.26 0.88 -5.23
C LYS A 51 -6.70 1.89 -6.27
N LYS A 52 -7.48 2.90 -5.87
CA LYS A 52 -7.85 4.07 -6.68
C LYS A 52 -6.74 5.12 -6.79
N GLN A 53 -5.55 4.86 -6.25
CA GLN A 53 -4.39 5.77 -6.17
C GLN A 53 -4.67 7.09 -5.42
N LYS A 54 -5.71 7.12 -4.58
CA LYS A 54 -6.07 8.28 -3.74
C LYS A 54 -5.30 8.20 -2.43
N PHE A 55 -3.97 8.33 -2.49
CA PHE A 55 -3.09 8.04 -1.36
C PHE A 55 -3.34 8.92 -0.13
N ASP A 56 -3.71 10.19 -0.29
CA ASP A 56 -4.08 11.05 0.84
C ASP A 56 -5.32 10.52 1.59
N GLN A 57 -6.31 10.00 0.86
CA GLN A 57 -7.53 9.42 1.45
C GLN A 57 -7.23 8.07 2.09
N ALA A 58 -6.43 7.24 1.42
CA ALA A 58 -5.96 5.97 1.96
C ALA A 58 -5.24 6.18 3.30
N LEU A 59 -4.35 7.17 3.36
CA LEU A 59 -3.62 7.51 4.57
C LEU A 59 -4.55 7.90 5.72
N LYS A 60 -5.56 8.74 5.47
CA LYS A 60 -6.56 9.14 6.49
C LYS A 60 -7.33 7.94 7.05
N HIS A 61 -7.77 7.05 6.17
CA HIS A 61 -8.48 5.84 6.55
C HIS A 61 -7.60 4.90 7.38
N PHE A 62 -6.36 4.63 6.95
CA PHE A 62 -5.43 3.81 7.72
C PHE A 62 -5.02 4.45 9.05
N GLN A 63 -4.83 5.78 9.09
CA GLN A 63 -4.57 6.50 10.33
C GLN A 63 -5.75 6.39 11.30
N THR A 64 -6.98 6.48 10.81
CA THR A 64 -8.19 6.26 11.61
C THR A 64 -8.25 4.83 12.15
N ALA A 65 -7.99 3.83 11.30
CA ALA A 65 -7.88 2.43 11.71
C ALA A 65 -6.82 2.24 12.81
N SER A 66 -5.68 2.94 12.70
CA SER A 66 -4.59 2.84 13.68
C SER A 66 -4.96 3.41 15.05
N VAL A 67 -5.90 4.35 15.13
CA VAL A 67 -6.36 4.93 16.40
C VAL A 67 -7.24 3.94 17.16
N VAL A 68 -8.07 3.19 16.43
CA VAL A 68 -8.98 2.15 16.95
C VAL A 68 -8.19 0.88 17.29
N ASP A 69 -7.43 0.33 16.34
CA ASP A 69 -6.78 -0.98 16.44
C ASP A 69 -5.24 -0.87 16.45
N ARG A 70 -4.71 -0.23 17.50
CA ARG A 70 -3.27 0.14 17.65
C ARG A 70 -2.27 -1.01 17.68
N LYS A 71 -2.73 -2.26 17.79
CA LYS A 71 -1.87 -3.45 17.95
C LYS A 71 -1.77 -4.29 16.68
N LYS A 72 -2.40 -3.89 15.57
CA LYS A 72 -2.35 -4.62 14.30
C LYS A 72 -1.21 -4.10 13.43
N GLY A 73 -0.17 -4.90 13.23
CA GLY A 73 0.96 -4.53 12.39
C GLY A 73 0.57 -4.23 10.94
N GLU A 74 -0.47 -4.89 10.43
CA GLU A 74 -1.01 -4.73 9.08
C GLU A 74 -1.46 -3.29 8.80
N ILE A 75 -2.09 -2.62 9.78
CA ILE A 75 -2.48 -1.20 9.63
C ILE A 75 -1.24 -0.32 9.46
N PHE A 76 -0.21 -0.53 10.28
CA PHE A 76 1.02 0.26 10.19
C PHE A 76 1.80 -0.05 8.91
N TYR A 77 1.74 -1.30 8.44
CA TYR A 77 2.29 -1.67 7.13
C TYR A 77 1.58 -0.89 6.03
N ASN A 78 0.24 -0.80 6.05
CA ASN A 78 -0.53 -0.05 5.06
C ASN A 78 -0.23 1.45 5.08
N ILE A 79 -0.04 2.04 6.26
CA ILE A 79 0.41 3.43 6.40
C ILE A 79 1.80 3.60 5.78
N GLY A 80 2.74 2.69 6.07
CA GLY A 80 4.09 2.71 5.53
C GLY A 80 4.11 2.60 4.01
N LEU A 81 3.38 1.64 3.46
CA LEU A 81 3.19 1.46 2.02
C LEU A 81 2.60 2.72 1.35
N THR A 82 1.62 3.34 1.99
CA THR A 82 1.01 4.58 1.49
C THR A 82 2.02 5.73 1.48
N PHE A 83 2.79 5.91 2.56
CA PHE A 83 3.86 6.91 2.58
C PHE A 83 4.94 6.65 1.54
N HIS A 84 5.28 5.38 1.26
CA HIS A 84 6.19 5.03 0.19
C HIS A 84 5.65 5.47 -1.19
N LYS A 85 4.36 5.25 -1.47
CA LYS A 85 3.71 5.74 -2.71
C LYS A 85 3.65 7.26 -2.80
N MET A 86 3.62 7.94 -1.66
CA MET A 86 3.72 9.41 -1.57
C MET A 86 5.17 9.92 -1.55
N GLU A 87 6.17 9.06 -1.79
CA GLU A 87 7.61 9.37 -1.75
C GLU A 87 8.14 9.86 -0.38
N LYS A 88 7.35 9.68 0.69
CA LYS A 88 7.71 10.03 2.07
C LYS A 88 8.44 8.86 2.74
N HIS A 89 9.69 8.63 2.31
CA HIS A 89 10.43 7.43 2.67
C HIS A 89 10.80 7.32 4.16
N LEU A 90 11.05 8.43 4.85
CA LEU A 90 11.38 8.39 6.28
C LEU A 90 10.17 7.97 7.12
N GLU A 91 8.99 8.52 6.81
CA GLU A 91 7.72 8.16 7.43
C GLU A 91 7.36 6.71 7.11
N SER A 92 7.55 6.28 5.86
CA SER A 92 7.42 4.89 5.44
C SER A 92 8.24 3.96 6.33
N ALA A 93 9.55 4.21 6.45
CA ALA A 93 10.46 3.38 7.26
C ALA A 93 10.02 3.28 8.73
N LYS A 94 9.60 4.40 9.36
CA LYS A 94 9.10 4.39 10.75
C LYS A 94 7.89 3.47 10.92
N HIS A 95 6.93 3.57 10.01
CA HIS A 95 5.70 2.78 10.08
C HIS A 95 5.92 1.30 9.75
N LEU A 96 6.77 1.01 8.77
CA LEU A 96 7.15 -0.35 8.39
C LEU A 96 7.93 -1.06 9.51
N GLN A 97 8.90 -0.40 10.14
CA GLN A 97 9.62 -0.95 11.29
C GLN A 97 8.64 -1.25 12.45
N TRP A 98 7.68 -0.35 12.69
CA TRP A 98 6.66 -0.56 13.71
C TRP A 98 5.70 -1.71 13.38
N ALA A 99 5.34 -1.88 12.10
CA ALA A 99 4.54 -3.01 11.62
C ALA A 99 5.24 -4.35 11.91
N LEU A 100 6.53 -4.46 11.57
CA LEU A 100 7.35 -5.63 11.85
C LEU A 100 7.42 -5.93 13.35
N LYS A 101 7.57 -4.89 14.18
CA LYS A 101 7.60 -5.04 15.64
C LYS A 101 6.28 -5.54 16.23
N LEU A 102 5.14 -5.11 15.68
CA LEU A 102 3.82 -5.51 16.18
C LEU A 102 3.39 -6.91 15.71
N SER A 103 3.73 -7.27 14.48
CA SER A 103 3.32 -8.53 13.85
C SER A 103 4.52 -9.30 13.27
N PRO A 104 5.53 -9.67 14.09
CA PRO A 104 6.75 -10.31 13.60
C PRO A 104 6.51 -11.69 12.95
N ASN A 105 5.39 -12.33 13.27
CA ASN A 105 5.02 -13.64 12.73
C ASN A 105 4.12 -13.56 11.48
N ASN A 106 3.71 -12.35 11.05
CA ASN A 106 2.98 -12.19 9.81
C ASN A 106 3.97 -12.21 8.64
N LYS A 107 4.00 -13.30 7.88
CA LYS A 107 4.96 -13.50 6.78
C LYS A 107 4.94 -12.38 5.74
N LYS A 108 3.75 -11.84 5.42
CA LYS A 108 3.65 -10.72 4.47
C LYS A 108 4.38 -9.46 4.96
N ILE A 109 4.52 -9.31 6.27
CA ILE A 109 5.27 -8.22 6.89
C ILE A 109 6.74 -8.64 7.08
N SER A 110 7.02 -9.79 7.71
CA SER A 110 8.38 -10.20 8.04
C SER A 110 9.27 -10.50 6.84
N GLU A 111 8.67 -10.86 5.69
CA GLU A 111 9.37 -11.16 4.44
C GLU A 111 9.20 -10.06 3.39
N SER A 112 8.61 -8.92 3.77
CA SER A 112 8.36 -7.78 2.89
C SER A 112 9.66 -7.20 2.32
N GLN A 113 9.73 -7.13 1.00
CA GLN A 113 10.81 -6.46 0.27
C GLN A 113 10.75 -4.95 0.48
N LEU A 114 9.55 -4.38 0.63
CA LEU A 114 9.38 -2.98 0.98
C LEU A 114 10.01 -2.68 2.34
N ILE A 115 9.76 -3.50 3.37
CA ILE A 115 10.41 -3.33 4.67
C ILE A 115 11.93 -3.45 4.54
N LEU A 116 12.42 -4.44 3.77
CA LEU A 116 13.84 -4.61 3.52
C LEU A 116 14.46 -3.37 2.86
N GLN A 117 13.81 -2.80 1.84
CA GLN A 117 14.25 -1.59 1.13
C GLN A 117 14.29 -0.35 2.04
N HIS A 118 13.41 -0.27 3.02
CA HIS A 118 13.35 0.84 3.99
C HIS A 118 14.14 0.56 5.27
N HIS A 119 14.84 -0.57 5.37
CA HIS A 119 15.73 -0.87 6.48
C HIS A 119 17.03 -0.06 6.36
N CYS A 120 17.55 0.45 7.47
CA CYS A 120 18.74 1.32 7.45
C CYS A 120 20.00 0.62 6.89
N ASP A 121 20.13 -0.70 7.08
CA ASP A 121 21.24 -1.48 6.52
C ASP A 121 21.25 -1.49 4.99
N ASN A 122 20.08 -1.35 4.36
CA ASN A 122 19.92 -1.39 2.90
C ASN A 122 19.73 0.00 2.28
N ASN A 123 19.45 1.02 3.10
CA ASN A 123 19.17 2.37 2.64
C ASN A 123 19.84 3.39 3.56
N THR A 124 20.97 3.91 3.10
CA THR A 124 21.80 4.88 3.84
C THR A 124 21.10 6.21 4.13
N LYS A 125 19.97 6.50 3.47
CA LYS A 125 19.13 7.68 3.74
C LYS A 125 18.20 7.48 4.95
N ILE A 126 18.01 6.25 5.42
CA ILE A 126 17.19 5.92 6.58
C ILE A 126 18.10 5.72 7.80
N PRO A 127 17.93 6.50 8.88
CA PRO A 127 18.73 6.31 10.08
C PRO A 127 18.27 5.07 10.85
N CYS A 128 19.17 4.33 11.50
CA CYS A 128 18.83 3.11 12.23
C CYS A 128 18.06 3.36 13.54
N ASN A 129 18.15 4.57 14.10
CA ASN A 129 17.52 4.95 15.36
C ASN A 129 16.12 5.55 15.17
N LEU A 130 15.28 4.90 14.35
CA LEU A 130 13.91 5.35 14.14
C LEU A 130 13.10 5.31 15.44
N THR A 131 12.39 6.40 15.70
CA THR A 131 11.42 6.46 16.79
C THR A 131 10.11 5.82 16.36
N LYS A 132 9.33 5.36 17.36
CA LYS A 132 7.96 4.91 17.14
C LYS A 132 7.16 5.99 16.40
N PRO A 133 6.30 5.62 15.43
CA PRO A 133 5.40 6.56 14.79
C PRO A 133 4.57 7.36 15.79
N GLU A 134 4.41 8.65 15.50
CA GLU A 134 3.55 9.51 16.31
C GLU A 134 2.10 9.01 16.26
N LYS A 135 1.41 9.11 17.38
CA LYS A 135 0.02 8.72 17.45
C LYS A 135 -0.81 9.76 16.68
N HIS A 136 -1.49 9.30 15.62
CA HIS A 136 -2.46 10.13 14.93
C HIS A 136 -3.55 10.60 15.88
N LYS A 137 -3.86 11.89 15.84
CA LYS A 137 -4.98 12.49 16.57
C LYS A 137 -6.11 12.68 15.56
N LEU A 138 -7.25 12.04 15.81
CA LEU A 138 -8.43 12.21 14.96
C LEU A 138 -8.90 13.65 14.99
N ASN A 139 -8.99 14.26 13.83
CA ASN A 139 -9.56 15.57 13.60
C ASN A 139 -10.73 15.48 12.60
N LEU A 140 -11.58 16.50 12.56
CA LEU A 140 -12.72 16.52 11.64
C LEU A 140 -12.31 16.43 10.16
N SER A 141 -11.10 16.90 9.82
CA SER A 141 -10.48 16.79 8.50
C SER A 141 -10.18 15.35 8.06
N ASP A 142 -10.15 14.40 9.00
CA ASP A 142 -9.85 12.99 8.74
C ASP A 142 -11.10 12.22 8.30
N VAL A 143 -12.28 12.80 8.52
CA VAL A 143 -13.53 12.28 7.97
C VAL A 143 -13.49 12.49 6.45
N VAL A 144 -13.26 11.40 5.72
CA VAL A 144 -13.36 11.39 4.26
C VAL A 144 -14.87 11.41 3.92
N PRO A 145 -15.37 12.47 3.25
CA PRO A 145 -16.77 12.50 2.83
C PRO A 145 -17.07 11.32 1.91
N PRO A 146 -18.30 10.76 1.95
CA PRO A 146 -18.68 9.71 1.02
C PRO A 146 -18.50 10.21 -0.42
N GLU A 147 -17.88 9.38 -1.27
CA GLU A 147 -17.77 9.72 -2.69
C GLU A 147 -19.18 9.90 -3.27
N PRO A 148 -19.42 10.95 -4.08
CA PRO A 148 -20.72 11.11 -4.71
C PRO A 148 -21.03 9.87 -5.55
N HIS A 149 -22.14 9.21 -5.24
CA HIS A 149 -22.63 8.09 -6.05
C HIS A 149 -22.96 8.63 -7.45
N ILE A 150 -22.08 8.38 -8.43
CA ILE A 150 -22.45 8.49 -9.83
C ILE A 150 -23.37 7.31 -10.09
N SER A 151 -24.68 7.53 -9.99
CA SER A 151 -25.66 6.58 -10.50
C SER A 151 -25.34 6.39 -11.98
N GLN A 152 -24.88 5.20 -12.37
CA GLN A 152 -24.89 4.83 -13.78
C GLN A 152 -26.35 4.87 -14.22
N SER A 153 -26.73 5.94 -14.91
CA SER A 153 -27.98 6.00 -15.64
C SER A 153 -27.84 5.02 -16.79
N ASN A 154 -28.22 3.77 -16.55
CA ASN A 154 -28.68 2.90 -17.62
C ASN A 154 -29.96 3.53 -18.16
N SER A 155 -29.83 4.45 -19.11
CA SER A 155 -30.91 4.85 -20.01
C SER A 155 -31.17 3.71 -20.98
N GLY A 156 -31.75 2.63 -20.44
CA GLY A 156 -32.51 1.64 -21.18
C GLY A 156 -33.97 2.10 -21.22
N GLY A 157 -34.38 2.63 -22.36
CA GLY A 157 -35.77 2.91 -22.71
C GLY A 157 -35.75 3.28 -24.19
N GLY A 158 -36.30 2.51 -25.13
CA GLY A 158 -37.54 1.75 -25.05
C GLY A 158 -38.62 2.55 -25.76
N GLY A 159 -39.02 2.10 -26.94
CA GLY A 159 -40.26 2.52 -27.61
C GLY A 159 -40.09 3.36 -28.88
N GLY A 160 -40.56 2.82 -30.00
CA GLY A 160 -40.75 3.55 -31.25
C GLY A 160 -41.19 2.59 -32.36
N TYR A 161 -42.50 2.56 -32.58
CA TYR A 161 -43.33 1.79 -33.52
C TYR A 161 -42.71 1.37 -34.85
#